data_AF-A0A933C4R8-F1
#
_entry.id   AF-A0A933C4R8-F1
#
_cell.length_a   1.000
_cell.length_b   1.000
_cell.length_c   1.000
_cell.angle_alpha   90.00
_cell.angle_beta   90.00
_cell.angle_gamma   90.00
#
_symmetry.space_group_name_H-M   'P 1'
#
loop_
_entity.id
_entity.type
_entity.pdbx_description
1 polymer ?
#
loop_
_entity_poly.entity_id
_entity_poly.type
_entity_poly.pdbx_seq_one_letter_code
_entity_poly.pdbx_strand_id
1 'polypeptide(L)'
;MKAAIATDESLRRLYARDQGDVPPLLRWAFSTPPSGVAQPATEQEAAEAVRLAYENGTPLVFRGAGSSAFGQSVPVLGGLALDVSFLKSVRRFEPDAGTVTVDAGARWSDLAAFLAERGFAFGSYPSSWYSTVGGWVQTGGCGMLTHRFGPLREQVTGLRVCVGEGRLLDLDASRADFDAFFQTEGQLGLVLQVTLKIRRKPQGEFPLAVDCKDLADAWELAALARKEVASLAHVSIYNAARVAHFNRGFAQRMRAKGSEVAARPLVDGAPLALLYVETREAWTALRDWLRRRGRAELPAHVGSYLWAERFFPLKGKAADQSLLGNELVVADEQAAAYCGSLEALARRHGVEPAIEANAAGPGESVVIASFPVSGGQARFLSLLPLVLRLDRLGTESYGGRLYHVGTYNTPFIERKFSPERLEKLREAKRRLDPKGLFNPGKFFELKTRWTTWLSAERHRRAARWLLPTLEERPFLAALLARLAWLAPAGREASAAGDPLAVTARECVNCGFCLPVCPAYLATRDERTTARGKLGLASAFLAGRKLSVADVELLHSCMHCGACTAVCQNTLDLVPAWRALEERVATAAGGKPAARIEAFVKDVEASADYKRLLRRGYITERAA
;
A
#
# COMPACT_ATOMS: atom_id res chain seq x y z
N MET A 1 19.04 -11.11 -24.04
CA MET A 1 17.56 -11.02 -23.94
C MET A 1 17.20 -9.58 -23.61
N LYS A 2 16.41 -8.91 -24.47
CA LYS A 2 15.88 -7.57 -24.17
C LYS A 2 14.73 -7.73 -23.18
N ALA A 3 14.67 -6.93 -22.12
CA ALA A 3 13.45 -6.81 -21.33
C ALA A 3 12.31 -6.41 -22.27
N ALA A 4 11.27 -7.24 -22.40
CA ALA A 4 10.13 -6.90 -23.24
C ALA A 4 9.43 -5.65 -22.67
N ILE A 5 9.29 -4.62 -23.50
CA ILE A 5 8.57 -3.39 -23.15
C ILE A 5 7.15 -3.52 -23.71
N ALA A 6 6.16 -3.60 -22.83
CA ALA A 6 4.76 -3.62 -23.21
C ALA A 6 4.24 -2.20 -23.43
N THR A 7 3.57 -1.97 -24.55
CA THR A 7 3.06 -0.65 -24.97
C THR A 7 1.53 -0.60 -25.09
N ASP A 8 0.83 -1.68 -24.74
CA ASP A 8 -0.63 -1.73 -24.72
C ASP A 8 -1.23 -0.60 -23.88
N GLU A 9 -2.21 0.11 -24.44
CA GLU A 9 -2.85 1.25 -23.78
C GLU A 9 -3.51 0.85 -22.45
N SER A 10 -4.26 -0.26 -22.44
CA SER A 10 -4.96 -0.76 -21.26
C SER A 10 -3.99 -1.11 -20.12
N LEU A 11 -2.86 -1.75 -20.43
CA LEU A 11 -1.83 -2.07 -19.43
C LEU A 11 -1.18 -0.78 -18.90
N ARG A 12 -0.76 0.12 -19.79
CA ARG A 12 -0.17 1.42 -19.41
C ARG A 12 -1.09 2.23 -18.48
N ARG A 13 -2.41 2.19 -18.71
CA ARG A 13 -3.41 2.84 -17.84
C ARG A 13 -3.50 2.21 -16.44
N LEU A 14 -3.21 0.91 -16.28
CA LEU A 14 -3.10 0.30 -14.94
C LEU A 14 -1.88 0.82 -14.17
N TYR A 15 -0.81 1.15 -14.89
CA TYR A 15 0.42 1.71 -14.34
C TYR A 15 0.36 3.23 -14.14
N ALA A 16 -0.68 3.89 -14.63
CA ALA A 16 -0.97 5.31 -14.39
C ALA A 16 -1.52 5.60 -12.98
N ARG A 17 -1.73 4.57 -12.17
CA ARG A 17 -2.40 4.65 -10.86
C ARG A 17 -1.72 3.74 -9.83
N ASP A 18 -1.89 4.07 -8.56
CA ASP A 18 -1.62 3.20 -7.43
C ASP A 18 -2.88 3.07 -6.57
N GLN A 19 -2.74 2.92 -5.24
CA GLN A 19 -3.88 2.88 -4.35
C GLN A 19 -4.58 4.24 -4.25
N GLY A 20 -3.81 5.33 -4.40
CA GLY A 20 -4.32 6.69 -4.41
C GLY A 20 -4.91 7.01 -5.78
N ASP A 21 -6.08 7.65 -5.80
CA ASP A 21 -6.63 8.17 -7.04
C ASP A 21 -6.11 9.59 -7.28
N VAL A 22 -5.60 9.84 -8.48
CA VAL A 22 -5.31 11.20 -8.93
C VAL A 22 -6.63 11.76 -9.45
N PRO A 23 -7.16 12.84 -8.83
CA PRO A 23 -8.37 13.50 -9.30
C PRO A 23 -8.35 13.72 -10.81
N PRO A 24 -9.41 13.38 -11.57
CA PRO A 24 -9.46 13.60 -13.02
C PRO A 24 -9.13 15.05 -13.42
N LEU A 25 -9.60 16.00 -12.61
CA LEU A 25 -9.28 17.43 -12.71
C LEU A 25 -7.81 17.79 -12.48
N LEU A 26 -6.98 16.88 -12.00
CA LEU A 26 -5.53 17.07 -11.87
C LEU A 26 -4.76 16.19 -12.87
N ARG A 27 -5.40 15.19 -13.48
CA ARG A 27 -4.75 14.35 -14.51
C ARG A 27 -4.31 15.16 -15.72
N TRP A 28 -5.03 16.23 -16.07
CA TRP A 28 -4.63 17.15 -17.14
C TRP A 28 -3.34 17.94 -16.82
N ALA A 29 -2.85 17.90 -15.57
CA ALA A 29 -1.56 18.49 -15.20
C ALA A 29 -0.41 17.48 -15.35
N PHE A 30 -0.65 16.17 -15.41
CA PHE A 30 0.41 15.16 -15.46
C PHE A 30 0.53 14.50 -16.83
N SER A 31 1.72 14.04 -17.20
CA SER A 31 1.96 13.26 -18.43
C SER A 31 1.81 11.76 -18.12
N THR A 32 0.59 11.32 -17.83
CA THR A 32 0.24 9.92 -17.51
C THR A 32 -0.80 9.41 -18.52
N PRO A 33 -0.76 8.14 -18.99
CA PRO A 33 0.04 6.99 -18.53
C PRO A 33 1.52 7.01 -18.98
N PRO A 34 2.40 6.10 -18.46
CA PRO A 34 3.75 5.91 -19.02
C PRO A 34 3.72 5.51 -20.49
N SER A 35 4.82 5.71 -21.21
CA SER A 35 4.99 5.33 -22.62
C SER A 35 5.10 3.82 -22.81
N GLY A 36 5.66 3.12 -21.83
CA GLY A 36 5.77 1.66 -21.82
C GLY A 36 5.95 1.11 -20.40
N VAL A 37 5.84 -0.20 -20.29
CA VAL A 37 6.03 -0.96 -19.04
C VAL A 37 7.08 -2.04 -19.29
N ALA A 38 8.10 -2.10 -18.43
CA ALA A 38 9.11 -3.16 -18.45
C ALA A 38 9.04 -3.97 -17.14
N GLN A 39 9.12 -5.30 -17.24
CA GLN A 39 9.02 -6.23 -16.11
C GLN A 39 10.20 -7.21 -16.10
N PRO A 40 11.40 -6.75 -15.69
CA PRO A 40 12.58 -7.59 -15.65
C PRO A 40 12.39 -8.74 -14.64
N ALA A 41 12.85 -9.92 -15.02
CA ALA A 41 12.93 -11.09 -14.14
C ALA A 41 14.37 -11.38 -13.68
N THR A 42 15.34 -10.65 -14.21
CA THR A 42 16.75 -10.77 -13.83
C THR A 42 17.36 -9.41 -13.55
N GLU A 43 18.44 -9.41 -12.77
CA GLU A 43 19.22 -8.21 -12.48
C GLU A 43 19.76 -7.58 -13.77
N GLN A 44 20.23 -8.41 -14.70
CA GLN A 44 20.78 -7.98 -15.98
C GLN A 44 19.73 -7.27 -16.83
N GLU A 45 18.51 -7.82 -16.92
CA GLU A 45 17.40 -7.16 -17.62
C GLU A 45 17.02 -5.82 -16.98
N ALA A 46 17.04 -5.73 -15.65
CA ALA A 46 16.73 -4.50 -14.93
C ALA A 46 17.82 -3.44 -15.15
N ALA A 47 19.09 -3.82 -15.03
CA ALA A 47 20.23 -2.92 -15.28
C ALA A 47 20.26 -2.43 -16.73
N GLU A 48 19.97 -3.30 -17.68
CA GLU A 48 19.87 -2.96 -19.10
C GLU A 48 18.72 -1.99 -19.40
N ALA A 49 17.54 -2.20 -18.80
CA ALA A 49 16.43 -1.27 -18.92
C ALA A 49 16.77 0.12 -18.35
N VAL A 50 17.48 0.15 -17.22
CA VAL A 50 17.97 1.41 -16.62
C VAL A 50 18.97 2.09 -17.56
N ARG A 51 19.99 1.36 -18.05
CA ARG A 51 21.01 1.87 -18.97
C ARG A 51 20.40 2.47 -20.23
N LEU A 52 19.53 1.72 -20.92
CA LEU A 52 18.87 2.16 -22.15
C LEU A 52 18.01 3.40 -21.92
N ALA A 53 17.24 3.45 -20.83
CA ALA A 53 16.46 4.65 -20.50
C ALA A 53 17.37 5.84 -20.21
N TYR A 54 18.50 5.63 -19.52
CA TYR A 54 19.47 6.68 -19.20
C TYR A 54 20.15 7.27 -20.44
N GLU A 55 20.53 6.41 -21.40
CA GLU A 55 21.11 6.81 -22.69
C GLU A 55 20.12 7.65 -23.50
N ASN A 56 18.84 7.25 -23.51
CA ASN A 56 17.79 7.93 -24.27
C ASN A 56 17.15 9.11 -23.54
N GLY A 57 17.60 9.48 -22.33
CA GLY A 57 16.99 10.57 -21.55
C GLY A 57 15.54 10.28 -21.13
N THR A 58 15.16 9.00 -21.03
CA THR A 58 13.80 8.57 -20.72
C THR A 58 13.60 8.51 -19.20
N PRO A 59 12.59 9.20 -18.64
CA PRO A 59 12.24 9.08 -17.23
C PRO A 59 11.92 7.63 -16.84
N LEU A 60 12.41 7.19 -15.68
CA LEU A 60 12.13 5.89 -15.09
C LEU A 60 11.28 6.03 -13.85
N VAL A 61 10.24 5.22 -13.74
CA VAL A 61 9.43 5.11 -12.52
C VAL A 61 9.47 3.69 -12.02
N PHE A 62 10.05 3.48 -10.86
CA PHE A 62 10.18 2.16 -10.26
C PHE A 62 8.88 1.77 -9.57
N ARG A 63 8.45 0.53 -9.78
CA ARG A 63 7.20 0.00 -9.23
C ARG A 63 7.41 -1.41 -8.70
N GLY A 64 6.76 -1.71 -7.58
CA GLY A 64 6.56 -3.07 -7.09
C GLY A 64 5.08 -3.43 -7.20
N ALA A 65 4.41 -3.64 -6.06
CA ALA A 65 2.97 -3.93 -6.03
C ALA A 65 2.05 -2.80 -6.54
N GLY A 66 2.54 -1.56 -6.50
CA GLY A 66 1.69 -0.37 -6.64
C GLY A 66 0.68 -0.23 -5.50
N SER A 67 1.05 -0.62 -4.28
CA SER A 67 0.19 -0.65 -3.09
C SER A 67 0.27 0.61 -2.23
N SER A 68 0.98 1.65 -2.67
CA SER A 68 1.07 2.93 -1.96
C SER A 68 -0.10 3.83 -2.34
N ALA A 69 -0.53 4.70 -1.42
CA ALA A 69 -1.61 5.67 -1.63
C ALA A 69 -1.13 7.09 -1.99
N PHE A 70 0.19 7.30 -2.07
CA PHE A 70 0.77 8.65 -2.16
C PHE A 70 1.28 9.03 -3.56
N GLY A 71 0.98 8.26 -4.62
CA GLY A 71 1.42 8.57 -5.99
C GLY A 71 2.90 8.25 -6.27
N GLN A 72 3.58 7.58 -5.33
CA GLN A 72 5.01 7.26 -5.39
C GLN A 72 5.38 6.47 -6.65
N SER A 73 4.49 5.58 -7.08
CA SER A 73 4.69 4.71 -8.25
C SER A 73 3.93 5.17 -9.50
N VAL A 74 3.36 6.38 -9.48
CA VAL A 74 2.61 6.96 -10.61
C VAL A 74 3.54 7.79 -11.50
N PRO A 75 3.62 7.51 -12.81
CA PRO A 75 4.43 8.31 -13.74
C PRO A 75 3.82 9.67 -14.05
N VAL A 76 4.25 10.69 -13.31
CA VAL A 76 3.74 12.07 -13.47
C VAL A 76 4.32 12.81 -14.68
N LEU A 77 5.46 12.34 -15.20
CA LEU A 77 6.15 12.85 -16.39
C LEU A 77 6.30 11.80 -17.51
N GLY A 78 5.49 10.74 -17.50
CA GLY A 78 5.52 9.69 -18.52
C GLY A 78 6.73 8.77 -18.37
N GLY A 79 7.38 8.45 -19.49
CA GLY A 79 8.58 7.60 -19.49
C GLY A 79 8.27 6.10 -19.37
N LEU A 80 9.20 5.34 -18.82
CA LEU A 80 9.12 3.90 -18.65
C LEU A 80 8.80 3.55 -17.20
N ALA A 81 7.70 2.81 -16.98
CA ALA A 81 7.45 2.19 -15.69
C ALA A 81 8.20 0.86 -15.61
N LEU A 82 9.07 0.70 -14.64
CA LEU A 82 9.88 -0.49 -14.42
C LEU A 82 9.34 -1.25 -13.20
N ASP A 83 8.58 -2.32 -13.45
CA ASP A 83 7.98 -3.17 -12.41
C ASP A 83 8.91 -4.35 -12.07
N VAL A 84 9.48 -4.29 -10.87
CA VAL A 84 10.41 -5.32 -10.38
C VAL A 84 9.71 -6.52 -9.76
N SER A 85 8.38 -6.63 -9.82
CA SER A 85 7.61 -7.73 -9.19
C SER A 85 8.04 -9.13 -9.63
N PHE A 86 8.73 -9.28 -10.76
CA PHE A 86 9.25 -10.55 -11.26
C PHE A 86 10.71 -10.82 -10.89
N LEU A 87 11.44 -9.83 -10.37
CA LEU A 87 12.70 -10.01 -9.67
C LEU A 87 12.38 -10.43 -8.23
N LYS A 88 12.10 -11.72 -8.01
CA LYS A 88 11.42 -12.21 -6.79
C LYS A 88 12.08 -13.41 -6.11
N SER A 89 13.32 -13.72 -6.46
CA SER A 89 14.01 -14.91 -5.97
C SER A 89 14.62 -14.70 -4.59
N VAL A 90 14.69 -15.77 -3.79
CA VAL A 90 15.62 -15.84 -2.66
C VAL A 90 17.00 -16.13 -3.23
N ARG A 91 17.96 -15.23 -2.99
CA ARG A 91 19.32 -15.32 -3.54
C ARG A 91 20.25 -16.11 -2.63
N ARG A 92 20.17 -15.85 -1.32
CA ARG A 92 21.01 -16.47 -0.32
C ARG A 92 20.25 -16.59 0.99
N PHE A 93 20.35 -17.73 1.67
CA PHE A 93 19.75 -17.95 2.98
C PHE A 93 20.84 -18.46 3.92
N GLU A 94 21.14 -17.69 4.96
CA GLU A 94 22.27 -17.90 5.86
C GLU A 94 21.77 -17.95 7.30
N PRO A 95 21.25 -19.11 7.75
CA PRO A 95 20.64 -19.23 9.07
C PRO A 95 21.64 -18.95 10.21
N ASP A 96 22.90 -19.33 10.04
CA ASP A 96 23.96 -19.13 11.05
C ASP A 96 24.38 -17.67 11.16
N ALA A 97 24.38 -16.94 10.04
CA ALA A 97 24.60 -15.50 10.01
C ALA A 97 23.35 -14.70 10.42
N GLY A 98 22.20 -15.36 10.53
CA GLY A 98 20.92 -14.72 10.81
C GLY A 98 20.47 -13.79 9.68
N THR A 99 20.76 -14.11 8.41
CA THR A 99 20.39 -13.28 7.26
C THR A 99 19.74 -14.03 6.11
N VAL A 100 18.99 -13.30 5.28
CA VAL A 100 18.48 -13.75 3.98
C VAL A 100 18.63 -12.63 2.95
N THR A 101 19.25 -12.92 1.82
CA THR A 101 19.33 -12.01 0.66
C THR A 101 18.26 -12.38 -0.35
N VAL A 102 17.46 -11.40 -0.74
CA VAL A 102 16.31 -11.58 -1.63
C VAL A 102 16.30 -10.51 -2.69
N ASP A 103 15.72 -10.82 -3.84
CA ASP A 103 15.43 -9.83 -4.86
C ASP A 103 14.39 -8.79 -4.38
N ALA A 104 14.47 -7.57 -4.89
CA ALA A 104 13.65 -6.43 -4.46
C ALA A 104 12.14 -6.61 -4.70
N GLY A 105 11.75 -7.38 -5.72
CA GLY A 105 10.36 -7.72 -6.01
C GLY A 105 9.81 -8.89 -5.20
N ALA A 106 10.63 -9.55 -4.37
CA ALA A 106 10.16 -10.59 -3.48
C ALA A 106 9.08 -10.04 -2.54
N ARG A 107 8.04 -10.85 -2.29
CA ARG A 107 6.89 -10.46 -1.49
C ARG A 107 7.10 -10.89 -0.03
N TRP A 108 6.70 -10.04 0.92
CA TRP A 108 6.79 -10.37 2.35
C TRP A 108 6.05 -11.67 2.68
N SER A 109 4.86 -11.87 2.11
CA SER A 109 4.08 -13.10 2.24
C SER A 109 4.84 -14.35 1.79
N ASP A 110 5.54 -14.27 0.66
CA ASP A 110 6.25 -15.42 0.08
C ASP A 110 7.48 -15.78 0.89
N LEU A 111 8.21 -14.77 1.34
CA LEU A 111 9.41 -14.93 2.15
C LEU A 111 9.07 -15.40 3.55
N ALA A 112 8.00 -14.89 4.16
CA ALA A 112 7.56 -15.34 5.47
C ALA A 112 7.19 -16.82 5.47
N ALA A 113 6.50 -17.30 4.43
CA ALA A 113 6.24 -18.74 4.26
C ALA A 113 7.55 -19.53 4.09
N PHE A 114 8.48 -19.05 3.24
CA PHE A 114 9.79 -19.68 3.04
C PHE A 114 10.60 -19.82 4.35
N LEU A 115 10.62 -18.76 5.18
CA LEU A 115 11.31 -18.75 6.47
C LEU A 115 10.59 -19.62 7.50
N ALA A 116 9.26 -19.56 7.56
CA ALA A 116 8.47 -20.32 8.53
C ALA A 116 8.63 -21.83 8.38
N GLU A 117 8.73 -22.34 7.15
CA GLU A 117 9.04 -23.75 6.84
C GLU A 117 10.43 -24.17 7.36
N ARG A 118 11.33 -23.21 7.57
CA ARG A 118 12.72 -23.44 8.01
C ARG A 118 12.94 -23.07 9.49
N GLY A 119 11.87 -22.74 10.22
CA GLY A 119 11.95 -22.35 11.63
C GLY A 119 12.49 -20.93 11.88
N PHE A 120 12.35 -20.04 10.90
CA PHE A 120 12.75 -18.63 11.00
C PHE A 120 11.56 -17.67 10.79
N ALA A 121 11.75 -16.42 11.19
CA ALA A 121 10.83 -15.31 11.02
C ALA A 121 11.61 -14.00 10.84
N PHE A 122 10.91 -12.94 10.44
CA PHE A 122 11.46 -11.58 10.41
C PHE A 122 11.40 -10.92 11.80
N GLY A 123 12.26 -9.92 12.02
CA GLY A 123 12.15 -9.00 13.15
C GLY A 123 10.95 -8.07 12.98
N SER A 124 10.93 -7.25 11.93
CA SER A 124 9.79 -6.36 11.59
C SER A 124 9.28 -6.62 10.17
N TYR A 125 7.99 -6.38 9.92
CA TYR A 125 7.37 -6.55 8.59
C TYR A 125 6.18 -5.59 8.38
N PRO A 126 5.77 -5.30 7.13
CA PRO A 126 4.66 -4.38 6.87
C PRO A 126 3.28 -4.98 7.15
N SER A 127 2.29 -4.13 7.44
CA SER A 127 0.87 -4.49 7.34
C SER A 127 0.44 -4.74 5.88
N SER A 128 1.11 -4.13 4.91
CA SER A 128 0.96 -4.42 3.48
C SER A 128 1.62 -5.77 3.11
N TRP A 129 1.11 -6.88 3.63
CA TRP A 129 1.73 -8.22 3.59
C TRP A 129 2.13 -8.73 2.19
N TYR A 130 1.38 -8.32 1.17
CA TYR A 130 1.64 -8.69 -0.23
C TYR A 130 2.41 -7.61 -1.01
N SER A 131 3.00 -6.62 -0.33
CA SER A 131 3.93 -5.66 -0.92
C SER A 131 5.31 -6.28 -1.18
N THR A 132 6.13 -5.59 -1.98
CA THR A 132 7.49 -5.99 -2.32
C THR A 132 8.49 -5.48 -1.29
N VAL A 133 9.54 -6.25 -0.99
CA VAL A 133 10.63 -5.88 -0.07
C VAL A 133 11.29 -4.56 -0.46
N GLY A 134 11.69 -4.39 -1.71
CA GLY A 134 12.34 -3.17 -2.20
C GLY A 134 11.43 -1.95 -2.15
N GLY A 135 10.13 -2.15 -2.38
CA GLY A 135 9.13 -1.11 -2.17
C GLY A 135 9.09 -0.60 -0.74
N TRP A 136 9.14 -1.50 0.25
CA TRP A 136 9.15 -1.11 1.67
C TRP A 136 10.46 -0.42 2.08
N VAL A 137 11.61 -0.85 1.53
CA VAL A 137 12.90 -0.16 1.69
C VAL A 137 12.80 1.29 1.21
N GLN A 138 12.23 1.50 0.01
CA GLN A 138 12.09 2.83 -0.57
C GLN A 138 11.09 3.73 0.17
N THR A 139 10.14 3.17 0.92
CA THR A 139 9.16 3.96 1.70
C THR A 139 9.51 4.09 3.18
N GLY A 140 10.47 3.31 3.70
CA GLY A 140 11.09 3.48 5.03
C GLY A 140 10.64 2.55 6.13
N GLY A 141 9.43 2.01 6.03
CA GLY A 141 8.91 0.92 6.83
C GLY A 141 9.04 0.99 8.35
N CYS A 142 8.01 1.50 9.01
CA CYS A 142 7.66 1.19 10.40
C CYS A 142 6.37 0.36 10.38
N GLY A 143 6.47 -0.92 10.74
CA GLY A 143 5.37 -1.88 10.63
C GLY A 143 5.15 -2.69 11.90
N MET A 144 4.71 -3.93 11.71
CA MET A 144 4.46 -4.87 12.80
C MET A 144 5.78 -5.26 13.47
N LEU A 145 5.71 -5.44 14.79
CA LEU A 145 6.82 -5.80 15.68
C LEU A 145 7.99 -4.79 15.75
N THR A 146 7.85 -3.62 15.12
CA THR A 146 8.87 -2.55 15.13
C THR A 146 9.24 -2.12 16.55
N HIS A 147 8.28 -2.07 17.48
CA HIS A 147 8.53 -1.77 18.89
C HIS A 147 9.68 -2.60 19.48
N ARG A 148 9.71 -3.90 19.22
CA ARG A 148 10.69 -4.83 19.81
C ARG A 148 11.95 -5.00 18.97
N PHE A 149 11.80 -4.99 17.65
CA PHE A 149 12.90 -5.38 16.76
C PHE A 149 13.52 -4.20 16.00
N GLY A 150 12.95 -3.01 16.09
CA GLY A 150 13.40 -1.81 15.38
C GLY A 150 12.79 -1.67 13.98
N PRO A 151 12.90 -0.47 13.37
CA PRO A 151 12.38 -0.16 12.04
C PRO A 151 13.11 -0.95 10.94
N LEU A 152 12.56 -0.92 9.73
CA LEU A 152 13.11 -1.65 8.57
C LEU A 152 14.60 -1.35 8.33
N ARG A 153 15.03 -0.10 8.51
CA ARG A 153 16.44 0.28 8.35
C ARG A 153 17.37 -0.57 9.22
N GLU A 154 16.95 -0.92 10.43
CA GLU A 154 17.75 -1.77 11.33
C GLU A 154 17.67 -3.26 10.98
N GLN A 155 16.67 -3.67 10.19
CA GLN A 155 16.52 -5.03 9.69
C GLN A 155 17.33 -5.29 8.42
N VAL A 156 17.77 -4.25 7.70
CA VAL A 156 18.53 -4.40 6.46
C VAL A 156 20.02 -4.26 6.74
N THR A 157 20.81 -5.25 6.30
CA THR A 157 22.28 -5.28 6.46
C THR A 157 23.03 -5.04 5.17
N GLY A 158 22.37 -5.19 4.02
CA GLY A 158 22.97 -4.97 2.71
C GLY A 158 21.94 -4.66 1.62
N LEU A 159 22.36 -3.91 0.62
CA LEU A 159 21.59 -3.54 -0.55
C LEU A 159 22.45 -3.72 -1.80
N ARG A 160 21.83 -4.24 -2.86
CA ARG A 160 22.37 -4.16 -4.22
C ARG A 160 21.48 -3.23 -5.02
N VAL A 161 22.07 -2.19 -5.61
CA VAL A 161 21.33 -1.12 -6.28
C VAL A 161 21.88 -0.86 -7.68
N CYS A 162 21.00 -0.43 -8.59
CA CYS A 162 21.34 0.05 -9.92
C CYS A 162 21.10 1.56 -9.98
N VAL A 163 22.12 2.31 -10.38
CA VAL A 163 22.12 3.77 -10.43
C VAL A 163 22.50 4.28 -11.83
N GLY A 164 22.16 5.53 -12.12
CA GLY A 164 22.45 6.25 -13.37
C GLY A 164 22.47 5.38 -14.63
N GLU A 165 23.63 5.37 -15.29
CA GLU A 165 23.97 4.66 -16.54
C GLU A 165 23.95 3.11 -16.41
N GLY A 166 23.15 2.54 -15.51
CA GLY A 166 23.06 1.10 -15.28
C GLY A 166 24.15 0.54 -14.35
N ARG A 167 24.86 1.40 -13.62
CA ARG A 167 25.96 0.99 -12.73
C ARG A 167 25.42 0.28 -11.49
N LEU A 168 26.02 -0.86 -11.16
CA LEU A 168 25.66 -1.66 -9.99
C LEU A 168 26.54 -1.34 -8.80
N LEU A 169 25.92 -1.20 -7.62
CA LEU A 169 26.61 -0.95 -6.36
C LEU A 169 26.14 -1.93 -5.29
N ASP A 170 27.10 -2.47 -4.54
CA ASP A 170 26.87 -3.20 -3.30
C ASP A 170 27.13 -2.27 -2.12
N LEU A 171 26.11 -2.13 -1.28
CA LEU A 171 26.10 -1.21 -0.15
C LEU A 171 25.79 -1.98 1.12
N ASP A 172 26.58 -1.73 2.15
CA ASP A 172 26.34 -2.14 3.53
C ASP A 172 26.49 -0.92 4.45
N ALA A 173 26.28 -1.09 5.76
CA ALA A 173 26.37 0.01 6.71
C ALA A 173 27.74 0.72 6.78
N SER A 174 28.82 0.15 6.20
CA SER A 174 30.13 0.82 6.09
C SER A 174 30.17 1.86 4.96
N ARG A 175 29.26 1.79 4.00
CA ARG A 175 29.21 2.69 2.84
C ARG A 175 28.39 3.92 3.17
N ALA A 176 28.95 5.11 2.90
CA ALA A 176 28.29 6.40 3.15
C ALA A 176 26.91 6.51 2.48
N ASP A 177 26.71 5.86 1.33
CA ASP A 177 25.47 5.92 0.56
C ASP A 177 24.37 4.98 1.06
N PHE A 178 24.69 4.01 1.92
CA PHE A 178 23.74 2.97 2.31
C PHE A 178 22.46 3.55 2.91
N ASP A 179 22.60 4.49 3.85
CA ASP A 179 21.48 5.16 4.48
C ASP A 179 20.66 6.01 3.52
N ALA A 180 21.25 6.46 2.41
CA ALA A 180 20.56 7.31 1.45
C ALA A 180 19.46 6.54 0.71
N PHE A 181 19.54 5.22 0.56
CA PHE A 181 18.56 4.43 -0.21
C PHE A 181 17.26 4.10 0.54
N PHE A 182 17.10 4.54 1.78
CA PHE A 182 15.88 4.35 2.56
C PHE A 182 15.02 5.61 2.52
N GLN A 183 13.69 5.44 2.43
CA GLN A 183 12.74 6.56 2.40
C GLN A 183 12.91 7.53 1.22
N THR A 184 13.52 7.09 0.13
CA THR A 184 13.77 7.93 -1.06
C THR A 184 12.87 7.64 -2.23
N GLU A 185 11.92 6.70 -2.11
CA GLU A 185 10.87 6.49 -3.12
C GLU A 185 11.41 6.30 -4.56
N GLY A 186 12.58 5.65 -4.69
CA GLY A 186 13.24 5.40 -5.97
C GLY A 186 14.01 6.58 -6.56
N GLN A 187 14.19 7.68 -5.83
CA GLN A 187 14.88 8.88 -6.36
C GLN A 187 16.37 8.67 -6.62
N LEU A 188 17.05 7.80 -5.87
CA LEU A 188 18.51 7.66 -5.97
C LEU A 188 18.95 6.46 -6.81
N GLY A 189 18.03 5.55 -7.13
CA GLY A 189 18.32 4.36 -7.91
C GLY A 189 17.29 3.26 -7.68
N LEU A 190 17.46 2.19 -8.45
CA LEU A 190 16.67 0.99 -8.37
C LEU A 190 17.28 0.02 -7.35
N VAL A 191 16.54 -0.34 -6.31
CA VAL A 191 16.94 -1.47 -5.44
C VAL A 191 16.70 -2.76 -6.20
N LEU A 192 17.74 -3.60 -6.31
CA LEU A 192 17.71 -4.90 -6.99
C LEU A 192 17.65 -6.06 -6.00
N GLN A 193 18.44 -5.99 -4.92
CA GLN A 193 18.48 -7.02 -3.88
C GLN A 193 18.59 -6.38 -2.49
N VAL A 194 18.08 -7.09 -1.48
CA VAL A 194 18.06 -6.67 -0.08
C VAL A 194 18.50 -7.84 0.79
N THR A 195 19.46 -7.61 1.68
CA THR A 195 19.86 -8.56 2.73
C THR A 195 19.18 -8.16 4.03
N LEU A 196 18.29 -9.04 4.52
CA LEU A 196 17.47 -8.86 5.71
C LEU A 196 17.98 -9.72 6.86
N LYS A 197 17.88 -9.21 8.08
CA LYS A 197 18.02 -10.00 9.31
C LYS A 197 16.83 -10.95 9.46
N ILE A 198 17.10 -12.16 9.95
CA ILE A 198 16.12 -13.16 10.32
C ILE A 198 16.40 -13.65 11.73
N ARG A 199 15.39 -14.20 12.37
CA ARG A 199 15.44 -14.75 13.73
C ARG A 199 14.74 -16.09 13.79
N ARG A 200 14.92 -16.82 14.89
CA ARG A 200 14.13 -18.03 15.15
C ARG A 200 12.64 -17.69 15.19
N LYS A 201 11.84 -18.58 14.62
CA LYS A 201 10.39 -18.50 14.66
C LYS A 201 9.93 -18.48 16.13
N PRO A 202 9.01 -17.57 16.51
CA PRO A 202 8.48 -17.53 17.87
C PRO A 202 7.72 -18.82 18.23
N GLN A 203 7.60 -19.11 19.53
CA GLN A 203 6.88 -20.30 20.03
C GLN A 203 5.40 -20.26 19.65
N GLY A 204 4.80 -19.07 19.64
CA GLY A 204 3.42 -18.86 19.24
C GLY A 204 3.10 -17.39 19.05
N GLU A 205 1.85 -17.12 18.67
CA GLU A 205 1.30 -15.78 18.54
C GLU A 205 0.24 -15.59 19.64
N PHE A 206 0.46 -14.66 20.57
CA PHE A 206 -0.42 -14.47 21.71
C PHE A 206 -0.91 -13.02 21.83
N PRO A 207 -1.88 -12.61 20.99
CA PRO A 207 -2.50 -11.29 21.08
C PRO A 207 -3.53 -11.21 22.23
N LEU A 208 -3.56 -10.08 22.93
CA LEU A 208 -4.54 -9.72 23.95
C LEU A 208 -5.15 -8.36 23.59
N ALA A 209 -6.46 -8.34 23.43
CA ALA A 209 -7.20 -7.10 23.21
C ALA A 209 -7.79 -6.61 24.53
N VAL A 210 -7.74 -5.31 24.79
CA VAL A 210 -8.21 -4.68 26.02
C VAL A 210 -9.10 -3.49 25.64
N ASP A 211 -10.34 -3.51 26.09
CA ASP A 211 -11.25 -2.36 25.95
C ASP A 211 -10.76 -1.20 26.81
N CYS A 212 -10.88 0.00 26.25
CA CYS A 212 -10.45 1.24 26.87
C CYS A 212 -11.64 2.20 26.96
N LYS A 213 -11.72 2.99 28.03
CA LYS A 213 -12.83 3.94 28.25
C LYS A 213 -12.89 5.01 27.15
N ASP A 214 -11.72 5.43 26.69
CA ASP A 214 -11.51 6.43 25.65
C ASP A 214 -10.13 6.21 24.99
N LEU A 215 -9.80 7.06 24.03
CA LEU A 215 -8.52 6.94 23.31
C LEU A 215 -7.32 7.28 24.20
N ALA A 216 -7.46 8.20 25.16
CA ALA A 216 -6.36 8.58 26.06
C ALA A 216 -5.98 7.41 26.98
N ASP A 217 -6.97 6.66 27.46
CA ASP A 217 -6.82 5.43 28.24
C ASP A 217 -6.07 4.34 27.47
N ALA A 218 -6.36 4.19 26.18
CA ALA A 218 -5.68 3.24 25.32
C ALA A 218 -4.19 3.59 25.14
N TRP A 219 -3.88 4.89 25.00
CA TRP A 219 -2.50 5.39 24.95
C TRP A 219 -1.77 5.22 26.28
N GLU A 220 -2.43 5.49 27.41
CA GLU A 220 -1.86 5.29 28.74
C GLU A 220 -1.51 3.80 28.97
N LEU A 221 -2.45 2.90 28.66
CA LEU A 221 -2.24 1.46 28.76
C LEU A 221 -1.08 0.99 27.87
N ALA A 222 -1.03 1.48 26.63
CA ALA A 222 0.04 1.16 25.69
C ALA A 222 1.41 1.65 26.20
N ALA A 223 1.51 2.87 26.71
CA ALA A 223 2.73 3.44 27.25
C ALA A 223 3.23 2.65 28.47
N LEU A 224 2.33 2.32 29.39
CA LEU A 224 2.64 1.49 30.56
C LEU A 224 3.10 0.09 30.16
N ALA A 225 2.40 -0.56 29.23
CA ALA A 225 2.78 -1.89 28.74
C ALA A 225 4.19 -1.88 28.12
N ARG A 226 4.49 -0.89 27.28
CA ARG A 226 5.82 -0.75 26.63
C ARG A 226 6.94 -0.49 27.63
N LYS A 227 6.65 0.21 28.72
CA LYS A 227 7.61 0.50 29.79
C LYS A 227 7.86 -0.69 30.70
N GLU A 228 6.82 -1.44 31.05
CA GLU A 228 6.89 -2.43 32.13
C GLU A 228 6.94 -3.89 31.66
N VAL A 229 6.46 -4.18 30.45
CA VAL A 229 6.36 -5.55 29.93
C VAL A 229 7.52 -5.78 28.96
N ALA A 230 8.66 -6.22 29.49
CA ALA A 230 9.88 -6.45 28.70
C ALA A 230 9.69 -7.44 27.52
N SER A 231 8.75 -8.39 27.63
CA SER A 231 8.47 -9.37 26.58
C SER A 231 7.53 -8.87 25.47
N LEU A 232 7.00 -7.65 25.58
CA LEU A 232 6.05 -7.06 24.64
C LEU A 232 6.68 -6.96 23.25
N ALA A 233 6.04 -7.60 22.27
CA ALA A 233 6.53 -7.64 20.90
C ALA A 233 5.84 -6.60 20.01
N HIS A 234 4.58 -6.29 20.26
CA HIS A 234 3.85 -5.26 19.51
C HIS A 234 2.70 -4.65 20.31
N VAL A 235 2.37 -3.41 19.95
CA VAL A 235 1.22 -2.66 20.47
C VAL A 235 0.54 -1.93 19.32
N SER A 236 -0.77 -2.10 19.23
CA SER A 236 -1.65 -1.32 18.35
C SER A 236 -2.76 -0.67 19.16
N ILE A 237 -3.17 0.52 18.76
CA ILE A 237 -4.26 1.29 19.36
C ILE A 237 -5.29 1.60 18.28
N TYR A 238 -6.57 1.43 18.59
CA TYR A 238 -7.66 1.69 17.65
C TYR A 238 -8.72 2.56 18.31
N ASN A 239 -9.19 3.59 17.59
CA ASN A 239 -10.34 4.37 18.05
C ASN A 239 -11.67 3.65 17.77
N ALA A 240 -12.76 4.15 18.35
CA ALA A 240 -14.11 3.58 18.19
C ALA A 240 -14.53 3.40 16.72
N ALA A 241 -14.24 4.38 15.87
CA ALA A 241 -14.56 4.32 14.43
C ALA A 241 -13.80 3.18 13.70
N ARG A 242 -12.55 2.92 14.10
CA ARG A 242 -11.76 1.81 13.59
C ARG A 242 -12.27 0.46 14.09
N VAL A 243 -12.70 0.38 15.34
CA VAL A 243 -13.37 -0.80 15.90
C VAL A 243 -14.67 -1.12 15.16
N ALA A 244 -15.45 -0.10 14.83
CA ALA A 244 -16.64 -0.25 14.00
C ALA A 244 -16.32 -0.82 12.60
N HIS A 245 -15.17 -0.49 12.00
CA HIS A 245 -14.72 -1.14 10.76
C HIS A 245 -14.45 -2.64 10.95
N PHE A 246 -13.80 -3.05 12.03
CA PHE A 246 -13.57 -4.46 12.31
C PHE A 246 -14.89 -5.22 12.47
N ASN A 247 -15.86 -4.64 13.18
CA ASN A 247 -17.21 -5.20 13.34
C ASN A 247 -17.92 -5.37 11.99
N ARG A 248 -17.87 -4.36 11.10
CA ARG A 248 -18.43 -4.46 9.74
C ARG A 248 -17.79 -5.56 8.92
N GLY A 249 -16.45 -5.62 8.92
CA GLY A 249 -15.71 -6.65 8.19
C GLY A 249 -15.99 -8.07 8.72
N PHE A 250 -16.13 -8.21 10.04
CA PHE A 250 -16.50 -9.47 10.68
C PHE A 250 -17.90 -9.91 10.24
N ALA A 251 -18.89 -9.02 10.33
CA ALA A 251 -20.26 -9.30 9.91
C ALA A 251 -20.33 -9.69 8.43
N GLN A 252 -19.62 -9.00 7.54
CA GLN A 252 -19.55 -9.34 6.12
C GLN A 252 -18.99 -10.75 5.89
N ARG A 253 -17.90 -11.11 6.58
CA ARG A 253 -17.30 -12.45 6.50
C ARG A 253 -18.23 -13.54 7.01
N MET A 254 -18.99 -13.28 8.08
CA MET A 254 -19.94 -14.24 8.64
C MET A 254 -21.15 -14.44 7.73
N ARG A 255 -21.68 -13.36 7.11
CA ARG A 255 -22.75 -13.46 6.09
C ARG A 255 -22.32 -14.28 4.88
N ALA A 256 -21.10 -14.06 4.40
CA ALA A 256 -20.55 -14.83 3.28
C ALA A 256 -20.43 -16.34 3.57
N LYS A 257 -20.39 -16.72 4.86
CA LYS A 257 -20.42 -18.12 5.32
C LYS A 257 -21.82 -18.63 5.66
N GLY A 258 -22.87 -17.85 5.39
CA GLY A 258 -24.25 -18.21 5.73
C GLY A 258 -24.56 -18.20 7.23
N SER A 259 -23.77 -17.51 8.05
CA SER A 259 -23.94 -17.50 9.50
C SER A 259 -24.83 -16.36 10.00
N GLU A 260 -25.81 -16.69 10.83
CA GLU A 260 -26.70 -15.73 11.53
C GLU A 260 -25.98 -14.90 12.61
N VAL A 261 -24.78 -15.32 13.05
CA VAL A 261 -23.93 -14.60 14.01
C VAL A 261 -23.55 -13.20 13.51
N ALA A 262 -23.69 -12.94 12.20
CA ALA A 262 -23.48 -11.63 11.59
C ALA A 262 -24.36 -10.48 12.13
N ALA A 263 -25.37 -10.77 12.95
CA ALA A 263 -26.20 -9.75 13.59
C ALA A 263 -25.57 -9.14 14.86
N ARG A 264 -24.55 -9.77 15.45
CA ARG A 264 -23.86 -9.26 16.65
C ARG A 264 -22.48 -8.70 16.31
N PRO A 265 -22.06 -7.58 16.93
CA PRO A 265 -20.70 -7.08 16.77
C PRO A 265 -19.69 -8.07 17.38
N LEU A 266 -18.45 -8.05 16.86
CA LEU A 266 -17.35 -8.84 17.40
C LEU A 266 -16.93 -8.32 18.78
N VAL A 267 -16.91 -7.00 18.94
CA VAL A 267 -16.60 -6.28 20.18
C VAL A 267 -17.50 -5.07 20.33
N ASP A 268 -17.66 -4.59 21.55
CA ASP A 268 -18.34 -3.34 21.80
C ASP A 268 -17.60 -2.17 21.11
N GLY A 269 -18.32 -1.12 20.73
CA GLY A 269 -17.79 -0.03 19.89
C GLY A 269 -16.81 0.92 20.58
N ALA A 270 -16.16 0.51 21.66
CA ALA A 270 -15.21 1.32 22.42
C ALA A 270 -13.81 1.32 21.76
N PRO A 271 -12.95 2.33 22.03
CA PRO A 271 -11.52 2.25 21.70
C PRO A 271 -10.85 1.04 22.37
N LEU A 272 -9.83 0.49 21.73
CA LEU A 272 -9.13 -0.69 22.27
C LEU A 272 -7.62 -0.63 22.02
N ALA A 273 -6.88 -1.31 22.91
CA ALA A 273 -5.46 -1.61 22.73
C ALA A 273 -5.25 -3.10 22.45
N LEU A 274 -4.40 -3.42 21.48
CA LEU A 274 -3.98 -4.78 21.16
C LEU A 274 -2.52 -4.95 21.55
N LEU A 275 -2.27 -5.81 22.52
CA LEU A 275 -0.94 -6.15 23.05
C LEU A 275 -0.54 -7.53 22.54
N TYR A 276 0.69 -7.69 22.08
CA TYR A 276 1.15 -8.96 21.48
C TYR A 276 2.47 -9.42 22.08
N VAL A 277 2.54 -10.71 22.42
CA VAL A 277 3.73 -11.42 22.89
C VAL A 277 3.90 -12.75 22.15
N GLU A 278 5.10 -13.31 22.24
CA GLU A 278 5.54 -14.44 21.40
C GLU A 278 5.72 -15.78 22.14
N THR A 279 5.48 -15.81 23.45
CA THR A 279 5.62 -17.00 24.31
C THR A 279 4.43 -17.15 25.24
N ARG A 280 4.16 -18.38 25.66
CA ARG A 280 3.03 -18.69 26.56
C ARG A 280 3.26 -18.10 27.95
N GLU A 281 4.51 -18.09 28.41
CA GLU A 281 4.94 -17.54 29.70
C GLU A 281 4.74 -16.03 29.73
N ALA A 282 5.18 -15.33 28.67
CA ALA A 282 4.95 -13.89 28.52
C ALA A 282 3.45 -13.55 28.44
N TRP A 283 2.66 -14.41 27.81
CA TRP A 283 1.21 -14.22 27.73
C TRP A 283 0.55 -14.32 29.11
N THR A 284 0.88 -15.35 29.89
CA THR A 284 0.39 -15.46 31.28
C THR A 284 0.81 -14.26 32.12
N ALA A 285 2.09 -13.85 32.04
CA ALA A 285 2.62 -12.71 32.77
C ALA A 285 1.91 -11.39 32.38
N LEU A 286 1.60 -11.19 31.10
CA LEU A 286 0.86 -10.03 30.61
C LEU A 286 -0.58 -10.00 31.15
N ARG A 287 -1.25 -11.16 31.23
CA ARG A 287 -2.60 -11.25 31.84
C ARG A 287 -2.58 -10.90 33.32
N ASP A 288 -1.59 -11.39 34.07
CA ASP A 288 -1.43 -11.06 35.48
C ASP A 288 -1.05 -9.59 35.69
N TRP A 289 -0.28 -9.01 34.78
CA TRP A 289 0.02 -7.58 34.76
C TRP A 289 -1.24 -6.73 34.52
N LEU A 290 -2.15 -7.14 33.63
CA LEU A 290 -3.45 -6.49 33.41
C LEU A 290 -4.37 -6.61 34.63
N ARG A 291 -4.49 -7.82 35.22
CA ARG A 291 -5.34 -8.07 36.40
C ARG A 291 -4.96 -7.22 37.61
N ARG A 292 -3.65 -7.08 37.89
CA ARG A 292 -3.14 -6.24 38.99
C ARG A 292 -3.51 -4.75 38.84
N ARG A 293 -3.90 -4.33 37.63
CA ARG A 293 -4.33 -2.97 37.31
C ARG A 293 -5.84 -2.83 37.15
N GLY A 294 -6.60 -3.87 37.48
CA GLY A 294 -8.05 -3.89 37.29
C GLY A 294 -8.47 -3.82 35.82
N ARG A 295 -7.60 -4.23 34.88
CA ARG A 295 -7.93 -4.27 33.45
C ARG A 295 -8.40 -5.67 33.08
N ALA A 296 -9.57 -5.75 32.44
CA ALA A 296 -10.09 -6.97 31.86
C ALA A 296 -9.69 -7.07 30.39
N GLU A 297 -9.18 -8.22 29.98
CA GLU A 297 -9.00 -8.53 28.56
C GLU A 297 -10.33 -8.92 27.93
N LEU A 298 -10.43 -8.67 26.62
CA LEU A 298 -11.49 -9.22 25.79
C LEU A 298 -11.30 -10.72 25.56
N PRO A 299 -12.36 -11.46 25.19
CA PRO A 299 -12.26 -12.87 24.83
C PRO A 299 -11.12 -13.14 23.83
N ALA A 300 -10.37 -14.22 24.03
CA ALA A 300 -9.16 -14.52 23.24
C ALA A 300 -9.37 -14.57 21.71
N HIS A 301 -10.58 -14.93 21.26
CA HIS A 301 -10.92 -14.95 19.83
C HIS A 301 -10.94 -13.55 19.21
N VAL A 302 -11.24 -12.50 19.99
CA VAL A 302 -11.19 -11.11 19.55
C VAL A 302 -9.76 -10.71 19.22
N GLY A 303 -8.83 -10.89 20.18
CA GLY A 303 -7.42 -10.59 19.97
C GLY A 303 -6.84 -11.37 18.79
N SER A 304 -7.23 -12.64 18.64
CA SER A 304 -6.83 -13.48 17.51
C SER A 304 -7.36 -12.97 16.17
N TYR A 305 -8.63 -12.53 16.13
CA TYR A 305 -9.23 -11.95 14.93
C TYR A 305 -8.54 -10.64 14.55
N LEU A 306 -8.39 -9.70 15.49
CA LEU A 306 -7.73 -8.40 15.24
C LEU A 306 -6.29 -8.60 14.77
N TRP A 307 -5.56 -9.55 15.37
CA TRP A 307 -4.22 -9.90 14.94
C TRP A 307 -4.20 -10.47 13.52
N ALA A 308 -5.16 -11.30 13.12
CA ALA A 308 -5.28 -11.77 11.74
C ALA A 308 -5.63 -10.62 10.77
N GLU A 309 -6.44 -9.66 11.22
CA GLU A 309 -6.87 -8.49 10.45
C GLU A 309 -5.80 -7.40 10.31
N ARG A 310 -4.68 -7.50 11.02
CA ARG A 310 -3.53 -6.56 10.92
C ARG A 310 -3.01 -6.37 9.49
N PHE A 311 -3.23 -7.35 8.63
CA PHE A 311 -2.84 -7.32 7.22
C PHE A 311 -3.91 -6.79 6.28
N PHE A 312 -5.12 -6.51 6.77
CA PHE A 312 -6.26 -6.08 5.99
C PHE A 312 -6.83 -4.73 6.44
N PRO A 313 -6.01 -3.67 6.51
CA PRO A 313 -6.45 -2.43 7.14
C PRO A 313 -7.52 -1.67 6.35
N LEU A 314 -7.75 -1.99 5.08
CA LEU A 314 -8.63 -1.24 4.19
C LEU A 314 -10.05 -1.84 4.07
N LYS A 315 -10.41 -2.79 4.93
CA LYS A 315 -11.74 -3.42 4.93
C LYS A 315 -12.85 -2.45 5.31
N GLY A 316 -13.99 -2.60 4.64
CA GLY A 316 -15.23 -1.90 4.95
C GLY A 316 -15.49 -0.63 4.14
N LYS A 317 -14.76 -0.43 3.02
CA LYS A 317 -15.05 0.64 2.06
C LYS A 317 -16.31 0.29 1.26
N ALA A 318 -17.33 1.14 1.30
CA ALA A 318 -18.54 0.98 0.49
C ALA A 318 -18.37 1.56 -0.94
N ALA A 319 -19.26 1.18 -1.86
CA ALA A 319 -19.19 1.56 -3.27
C ALA A 319 -19.32 3.08 -3.53
N ASP A 320 -20.02 3.79 -2.65
CA ASP A 320 -20.19 5.24 -2.69
C ASP A 320 -19.03 6.00 -2.03
N GLN A 321 -18.09 5.29 -1.42
CA GLN A 321 -17.01 5.86 -0.64
C GLN A 321 -15.71 5.99 -1.45
N SER A 322 -15.04 7.12 -1.26
CA SER A 322 -13.61 7.28 -1.53
C SER A 322 -12.82 7.19 -0.21
N LEU A 323 -11.51 6.98 -0.26
CA LEU A 323 -10.66 6.91 0.94
C LEU A 323 -9.63 8.03 0.92
N LEU A 324 -9.64 8.90 1.93
CA LEU A 324 -8.52 9.79 2.25
C LEU A 324 -7.64 9.11 3.30
N GLY A 325 -6.35 9.45 3.29
CA GLY A 325 -5.38 8.97 4.26
C GLY A 325 -4.56 10.11 4.83
N ASN A 326 -4.25 10.03 6.11
CA ASN A 326 -3.26 10.86 6.79
C ASN A 326 -2.39 9.94 7.64
N GLU A 327 -1.07 10.04 7.49
CA GLU A 327 -0.11 9.13 8.10
C GLU A 327 1.08 9.89 8.67
N LEU A 328 1.18 9.95 9.99
CA LEU A 328 2.23 10.65 10.72
C LEU A 328 2.95 9.72 11.69
N VAL A 329 4.23 9.99 11.92
CA VAL A 329 4.93 9.48 13.10
C VAL A 329 4.90 10.57 14.16
N VAL A 330 4.47 10.21 15.36
CA VAL A 330 4.33 11.13 16.50
C VAL A 330 4.94 10.49 17.75
N ALA A 331 5.43 11.34 18.66
CA ALA A 331 5.84 10.90 19.98
C ALA A 331 4.61 10.39 20.75
N ASP A 332 4.77 9.31 21.52
CA ASP A 332 3.66 8.68 22.24
C ASP A 332 3.00 9.63 23.24
N GLU A 333 3.78 10.51 23.85
CA GLU A 333 3.33 11.53 24.80
C GLU A 333 2.37 12.54 24.14
N GLN A 334 2.52 12.77 22.83
CA GLN A 334 1.69 13.69 22.05
C GLN A 334 0.58 12.99 21.29
N ALA A 335 0.66 11.67 21.12
CA ALA A 335 -0.19 10.93 20.20
C ALA A 335 -1.68 10.96 20.61
N ALA A 336 -1.98 10.84 21.90
CA ALA A 336 -3.36 10.94 22.40
C ALA A 336 -3.98 12.31 22.11
N ALA A 337 -3.26 13.39 22.42
CA ALA A 337 -3.73 14.76 22.19
C ALA A 337 -3.86 15.10 20.70
N TYR A 338 -2.91 14.64 19.89
CA TYR A 338 -2.97 14.76 18.44
C TYR A 338 -4.20 14.05 17.87
N CYS A 339 -4.43 12.77 18.21
CA CYS A 339 -5.58 12.02 17.72
C CYS A 339 -6.92 12.67 18.14
N GLY A 340 -7.03 13.18 19.37
CA GLY A 340 -8.21 13.93 19.80
C GLY A 340 -8.46 15.19 18.97
N SER A 341 -7.40 15.93 18.63
CA SER A 341 -7.51 17.12 17.77
C SER A 341 -7.81 16.78 16.31
N LEU A 342 -7.25 15.68 15.81
CA LEU A 342 -7.52 15.12 14.49
C LEU A 342 -9.01 14.78 14.38
N GLU A 343 -9.56 14.04 15.35
CA GLU A 343 -10.98 13.69 15.40
C GLU A 343 -11.87 14.93 15.47
N ALA A 344 -11.54 15.90 16.33
CA ALA A 344 -12.31 17.12 16.47
C ALA A 344 -12.34 17.94 15.17
N LEU A 345 -11.20 18.06 14.48
CA LEU A 345 -11.12 18.76 13.20
C LEU A 345 -11.87 18.01 12.10
N ALA A 346 -11.71 16.69 12.00
CA ALA A 346 -12.41 15.87 11.03
C ALA A 346 -13.95 15.95 11.18
N ARG A 347 -14.46 15.88 12.41
CA ARG A 347 -15.90 15.99 12.70
C ARG A 347 -16.50 17.34 12.27
N ARG A 348 -15.74 18.45 12.38
CA ARG A 348 -16.17 19.77 11.87
C ARG A 348 -16.39 19.78 10.35
N HIS A 349 -15.73 18.89 9.63
CA HIS A 349 -15.90 18.70 8.18
C HIS A 349 -16.89 17.56 7.85
N GLY A 350 -17.59 17.02 8.84
CA GLY A 350 -18.61 15.98 8.66
C GLY A 350 -18.03 14.64 8.23
N VAL A 351 -16.81 14.32 8.65
CA VAL A 351 -16.17 13.02 8.42
C VAL A 351 -15.64 12.43 9.71
N GLU A 352 -15.66 11.11 9.82
CA GLU A 352 -15.19 10.38 10.99
C GLU A 352 -13.93 9.56 10.63
N PRO A 353 -12.76 9.86 11.23
CA PRO A 353 -11.54 9.13 10.96
C PRO A 353 -11.52 7.79 11.68
N ALA A 354 -11.23 6.71 10.94
CA ALA A 354 -10.80 5.46 11.54
C ALA A 354 -9.29 5.54 11.81
N ILE A 355 -8.91 5.56 13.09
CA ILE A 355 -7.53 5.71 13.54
C ILE A 355 -6.99 4.36 13.97
N GLU A 356 -5.83 4.01 13.43
CA GLU A 356 -4.99 2.92 13.88
C GLU A 356 -3.59 3.48 14.17
N ALA A 357 -3.08 3.24 15.37
CA ALA A 357 -1.71 3.59 15.72
C ALA A 357 -0.90 2.33 16.04
N ASN A 358 0.33 2.27 15.54
CA ASN A 358 1.24 1.15 15.76
C ASN A 358 2.56 1.67 16.31
N ALA A 359 3.05 1.05 17.39
CA ALA A 359 4.32 1.42 18.00
C ALA A 359 5.49 1.24 17.01
N ALA A 360 6.24 2.31 16.78
CA ALA A 360 7.21 2.46 15.69
C ALA A 360 8.67 2.55 16.15
N GLY A 361 8.92 2.49 17.46
CA GLY A 361 10.24 2.55 18.07
C GLY A 361 10.15 2.92 19.55
N PRO A 362 11.27 3.28 20.21
CA PRO A 362 11.25 3.85 21.56
C PRO A 362 10.54 5.22 21.55
N GLY A 363 9.41 5.35 22.25
CA GLY A 363 8.72 6.64 22.41
C GLY A 363 7.97 7.19 21.18
N GLU A 364 7.92 6.47 20.06
CA GLU A 364 7.19 6.91 18.86
C GLU A 364 6.17 5.86 18.36
N SER A 365 5.09 6.36 17.75
CA SER A 365 4.07 5.56 17.07
C SER A 365 3.75 6.14 15.69
N VAL A 366 3.45 5.27 14.74
CA VAL A 366 2.86 5.66 13.45
C VAL A 366 1.36 5.69 13.62
N VAL A 367 0.75 6.86 13.45
CA VAL A 367 -0.70 7.08 13.43
C VAL A 367 -1.17 7.11 11.99
N ILE A 368 -2.06 6.19 11.65
CA ILE A 368 -2.69 6.05 10.34
C ILE A 368 -4.19 6.36 10.51
N ALA A 369 -4.63 7.47 9.93
CA ALA A 369 -6.03 7.86 9.89
C ALA A 369 -6.59 7.66 8.48
N SER A 370 -7.61 6.81 8.36
CA SER A 370 -8.36 6.58 7.12
C SER A 370 -9.73 7.22 7.22
N PHE A 371 -10.13 7.96 6.18
CA PHE A 371 -11.42 8.65 6.12
C PHE A 371 -12.24 8.10 4.95
N PRO A 372 -13.24 7.24 5.22
CA PRO A 372 -14.26 6.91 4.25
C PRO A 372 -15.11 8.15 3.94
N VAL A 373 -15.14 8.56 2.68
CA VAL A 373 -15.87 9.74 2.22
C VAL A 373 -16.97 9.32 1.25
N SER A 374 -18.20 9.28 1.73
CA SER A 374 -19.40 9.19 0.91
C SER A 374 -19.72 10.53 0.22
N GLY A 375 -20.57 10.52 -0.80
CA GLY A 375 -21.02 11.73 -1.51
C GLY A 375 -20.26 12.04 -2.80
N GLY A 376 -19.58 11.03 -3.36
CA GLY A 376 -18.96 11.09 -4.69
C GLY A 376 -17.68 11.93 -4.75
N GLN A 377 -17.15 12.07 -5.96
CA GLN A 377 -15.84 12.66 -6.20
C GLN A 377 -15.78 14.14 -5.76
N ALA A 378 -16.84 14.92 -5.93
CA ALA A 378 -16.85 16.33 -5.55
C ALA A 378 -16.61 16.54 -4.05
N ARG A 379 -17.25 15.73 -3.20
CA ARG A 379 -17.04 15.77 -1.75
C ARG A 379 -15.67 15.26 -1.35
N PHE A 380 -15.15 14.24 -2.03
CA PHE A 380 -13.78 13.79 -1.84
C PHE A 380 -12.77 14.91 -2.12
N LEU A 381 -12.92 15.63 -3.23
CA LEU A 381 -12.01 16.72 -3.60
C LEU A 381 -12.07 17.91 -2.66
N SER A 382 -13.25 18.27 -2.15
CA SER A 382 -13.39 19.37 -1.19
C SER A 382 -12.72 19.08 0.16
N LEU A 383 -12.44 17.81 0.46
CA LEU A 383 -11.78 17.36 1.69
C LEU A 383 -10.27 17.15 1.53
N LEU A 384 -9.67 17.28 0.34
CA LEU A 384 -8.21 17.20 0.19
C LEU A 384 -7.46 18.26 1.04
N PRO A 385 -7.92 19.53 1.16
CA PRO A 385 -7.29 20.51 2.05
C PRO A 385 -7.33 20.14 3.53
N LEU A 386 -8.30 19.33 3.97
CA LEU A 386 -8.35 18.83 5.34
C LEU A 386 -7.12 17.98 5.66
N VAL A 387 -6.69 17.11 4.74
CA VAL A 387 -5.49 16.28 4.92
C VAL A 387 -4.25 17.16 5.12
N LEU A 388 -4.08 18.21 4.30
CA LEU A 388 -2.95 19.14 4.43
C LEU A 388 -2.95 19.87 5.78
N ARG A 389 -4.14 20.23 6.27
CA ARG A 389 -4.31 20.85 7.59
C ARG A 389 -4.02 19.89 8.72
N LEU A 390 -4.35 18.62 8.58
CA LEU A 390 -4.03 17.57 9.56
C LEU A 390 -2.53 17.28 9.60
N ASP A 391 -1.87 17.26 8.45
CA ASP A 391 -0.41 17.15 8.36
C ASP A 391 0.26 18.33 9.07
N ARG A 392 -0.23 19.56 8.83
CA ARG A 392 0.26 20.77 9.49
C ARG A 392 0.06 20.70 11.00
N LEU A 393 -1.15 20.37 11.43
CA LEU A 393 -1.49 20.23 12.85
C LEU A 393 -0.54 19.24 13.54
N GLY A 394 -0.38 18.04 13.00
CA GLY A 394 0.47 17.02 13.63
C GLY A 394 1.95 17.39 13.63
N THR A 395 2.44 18.09 12.60
CA THR A 395 3.87 18.42 12.48
C THR A 395 4.26 19.70 13.22
N GLU A 396 3.45 20.76 13.14
CA GLU A 396 3.75 22.06 13.74
C GLU A 396 3.25 22.17 15.19
N SER A 397 2.09 21.58 15.53
CA SER A 397 1.54 21.67 16.90
C SER A 397 1.96 20.52 17.80
N TYR A 398 2.25 19.34 17.24
CA TYR A 398 2.54 18.12 18.01
C TYR A 398 3.94 17.55 17.76
N GLY A 399 4.79 18.23 16.97
CA GLY A 399 6.16 17.82 16.70
C GLY A 399 6.30 16.52 15.92
N GLY A 400 5.22 16.05 15.28
CA GLY A 400 5.23 14.86 14.44
C GLY A 400 5.94 15.07 13.10
N ARG A 401 6.06 13.99 12.34
CA ARG A 401 6.66 14.00 11.00
C ARG A 401 5.87 13.16 10.01
N LEU A 402 5.89 13.55 8.74
CA LEU A 402 5.22 12.79 7.69
C LEU A 402 5.81 11.37 7.56
N TYR A 403 4.93 10.38 7.46
CA TYR A 403 5.38 9.00 7.23
C TYR A 403 5.74 8.76 5.75
N HIS A 404 5.01 9.37 4.81
CA HIS A 404 5.28 9.28 3.37
C HIS A 404 5.33 10.66 2.69
N VAL A 405 6.11 10.76 1.58
CA VAL A 405 6.16 11.98 0.77
C VAL A 405 5.24 11.83 -0.44
N GLY A 406 5.62 10.96 -1.38
CA GLY A 406 4.93 10.80 -2.65
C GLY A 406 4.70 12.11 -3.40
N THR A 407 3.75 12.12 -4.32
CA THR A 407 3.40 13.33 -5.08
C THR A 407 2.67 14.35 -4.20
N TYR A 408 1.77 13.88 -3.33
CA TYR A 408 0.88 14.75 -2.55
C TYR A 408 1.63 15.59 -1.51
N ASN A 409 2.61 15.01 -0.80
CA ASN A 409 3.34 15.71 0.26
C ASN A 409 4.69 16.29 -0.21
N THR A 410 5.03 16.19 -1.50
CA THR A 410 6.25 16.80 -2.08
C THR A 410 6.43 18.27 -1.70
N PRO A 411 5.40 19.16 -1.76
CA PRO A 411 5.57 20.56 -1.36
C PRO A 411 5.99 20.75 0.10
N PHE A 412 5.66 19.77 0.94
CA PHE A 412 5.82 19.78 2.39
C PHE A 412 6.91 18.83 2.90
N ILE A 413 7.84 18.42 2.02
CA ILE A 413 8.89 17.44 2.37
C ILE A 413 9.74 17.82 3.61
N GLU A 414 9.85 19.11 3.94
CA GLU A 414 10.51 19.60 5.17
C GLU A 414 9.80 19.16 6.47
N ARG A 415 8.52 18.77 6.40
CA ARG A 415 7.80 18.14 7.51
C ARG A 415 8.20 16.68 7.73
N LYS A 416 9.04 16.10 6.86
CA LYS A 416 9.58 14.75 6.99
C LYS A 416 11.07 14.74 7.32
N PHE A 417 11.83 15.55 6.61
CA PHE A 417 13.29 15.53 6.66
C PHE A 417 13.84 16.86 7.11
N SER A 418 14.88 16.83 7.96
CA SER A 418 15.62 18.03 8.32
C SER A 418 16.31 18.65 7.08
N PRO A 419 16.60 19.96 7.09
CA PRO A 419 17.33 20.61 6.01
C PRO A 419 18.67 19.94 5.68
N GLU A 420 19.42 19.50 6.70
CA GLU A 420 20.72 18.84 6.54
C GLU A 420 20.56 17.48 5.85
N ARG A 421 19.53 16.72 6.23
CA ARG A 421 19.23 15.44 5.58
C ARG A 421 18.79 15.63 4.13
N LEU A 422 17.98 16.64 3.85
CA LEU A 422 17.56 16.97 2.49
C LEU A 422 18.74 17.35 1.60
N GLU A 423 19.69 18.15 2.10
CA GLU A 423 20.84 18.53 1.29
C GLU A 423 21.74 17.34 0.97
N LYS A 424 21.98 16.45 1.94
CA LYS A 424 22.69 15.18 1.69
C LYS A 424 21.99 14.33 0.63
N LEU A 425 20.66 14.25 0.68
CA LEU A 425 19.88 13.52 -0.33
C LEU A 425 19.96 14.19 -1.72
N ARG A 426 19.99 15.52 -1.81
CA ARG A 426 20.19 16.24 -3.07
C ARG A 426 21.59 16.03 -3.64
N GLU A 427 22.62 16.04 -2.79
CA GLU A 427 23.98 15.72 -3.18
C GLU A 427 24.08 14.29 -3.73
N ALA A 428 23.50 13.32 -3.03
CA ALA A 428 23.40 11.95 -3.50
C ALA A 428 22.64 11.87 -4.83
N LYS A 429 21.54 12.60 -5.00
CA LYS A 429 20.79 12.67 -6.27
C LYS A 429 21.67 13.19 -7.41
N ARG A 430 22.40 14.29 -7.22
CA ARG A 430 23.31 14.85 -8.24
C ARG A 430 24.40 13.88 -8.67
N ARG A 431 24.91 13.06 -7.74
CA ARG A 431 25.98 12.08 -8.01
C ARG A 431 25.49 10.76 -8.59
N LEU A 432 24.37 10.23 -8.09
CA LEU A 432 23.85 8.91 -8.46
C LEU A 432 22.88 8.96 -9.65
N ASP A 433 22.24 10.10 -9.89
CA ASP A 433 21.36 10.36 -11.02
C ASP A 433 21.52 11.81 -11.53
N PRO A 434 22.67 12.14 -12.15
CA PRO A 434 22.96 13.48 -12.66
C PRO A 434 21.96 14.00 -13.70
N LYS A 435 21.35 13.13 -14.51
CA LYS A 435 20.30 13.49 -15.48
C LYS A 435 18.91 13.68 -14.85
N GLY A 436 18.73 13.31 -13.57
CA GLY A 436 17.45 13.44 -12.87
C GLY A 436 16.33 12.58 -13.45
N LEU A 437 16.65 11.40 -14.00
CA LEU A 437 15.69 10.53 -14.69
C LEU A 437 14.94 9.57 -13.76
N PHE A 438 15.41 9.36 -12.53
CA PHE A 438 14.79 8.44 -11.59
C PHE A 438 13.66 9.10 -10.80
N ASN A 439 12.46 8.55 -11.01
CA ASN A 439 11.18 8.94 -10.43
C ASN A 439 10.90 10.45 -10.42
N PRO A 440 11.08 11.18 -11.52
CA PRO A 440 11.07 12.65 -11.52
C PRO A 440 9.67 13.24 -11.31
N GLY A 441 9.66 14.51 -10.90
CA GLY A 441 8.43 15.30 -10.72
C GLY A 441 7.71 15.10 -9.38
N LYS A 442 8.36 14.40 -8.44
CA LYS A 442 7.94 14.22 -7.05
C LYS A 442 9.16 14.14 -6.12
N PHE A 443 8.92 14.06 -4.82
CA PHE A 443 9.92 14.03 -3.74
C PHE A 443 10.72 15.34 -3.57
N PHE A 444 11.70 15.61 -4.43
CA PHE A 444 12.51 16.83 -4.32
C PHE A 444 11.82 18.06 -4.93
N GLU A 445 11.10 17.85 -6.03
CA GLU A 445 10.51 18.92 -6.83
C GLU A 445 9.19 18.45 -7.43
N LEU A 446 8.12 19.22 -7.29
CA LEU A 446 6.84 18.92 -7.93
C LEU A 446 6.82 19.48 -9.36
N LYS A 447 6.82 18.59 -10.36
CA LYS A 447 6.75 18.96 -11.78
C LYS A 447 5.47 18.44 -12.42
N THR A 448 4.86 19.29 -13.23
CA THR A 448 3.68 18.99 -14.06
C THR A 448 4.04 19.18 -15.54
N ARG A 449 3.17 18.74 -16.46
CA ARG A 449 3.41 18.85 -17.91
C ARG A 449 3.58 20.29 -18.41
N TRP A 450 3.09 21.28 -17.65
CA TRP A 450 3.12 22.71 -17.97
C TRP A 450 4.17 23.48 -17.18
N THR A 451 4.95 22.80 -16.36
CA THR A 451 5.80 23.48 -15.36
C THR A 451 7.21 22.93 -15.33
N THR A 452 7.55 22.12 -16.32
CA THR A 452 8.90 21.64 -16.59
C THR A 452 9.90 22.79 -16.81
N TRP A 453 9.44 23.98 -17.21
CA TRP A 453 10.28 25.17 -17.46
C TRP A 453 10.42 26.11 -16.25
N LEU A 454 9.67 25.92 -15.17
CA LEU A 454 9.75 26.77 -13.97
C LEU A 454 10.75 26.17 -12.98
N SER A 455 11.54 27.03 -12.32
CA SER A 455 12.46 26.56 -11.27
C SER A 455 11.67 25.96 -10.10
N ALA A 456 12.17 24.87 -9.53
CA ALA A 456 11.52 24.16 -8.44
C ALA A 456 11.24 25.04 -7.22
N GLU A 457 12.10 26.02 -6.95
CA GLU A 457 11.92 26.99 -5.88
C GLU A 457 10.72 27.93 -6.11
N ARG A 458 10.50 28.40 -7.36
CA ARG A 458 9.32 29.21 -7.69
C ARG A 458 8.04 28.40 -7.63
N HIS A 459 8.09 27.15 -8.06
CA HIS A 459 7.00 26.20 -7.95
C HIS A 459 6.60 25.92 -6.50
N ARG A 460 7.60 25.68 -5.66
CA ARG A 460 7.42 25.42 -4.24
C ARG A 460 6.89 26.66 -3.52
N ARG A 461 7.38 27.86 -3.83
CA ARG A 461 6.85 29.12 -3.29
C ARG A 461 5.41 29.38 -3.72
N ALA A 462 5.08 29.18 -4.99
CA ALA A 462 3.71 29.33 -5.49
C ALA A 462 2.76 28.31 -4.83
N ALA A 463 3.15 27.04 -4.74
CA ALA A 463 2.36 26.02 -4.03
C ALA A 463 2.23 26.33 -2.54
N ARG A 464 3.30 26.82 -1.88
CA ARG A 464 3.28 27.29 -0.49
C ARG A 464 2.46 28.56 -0.27
N TRP A 465 2.20 29.34 -1.29
CA TRP A 465 1.33 30.52 -1.18
C TRP A 465 -0.14 30.15 -1.45
N LEU A 466 -0.38 29.24 -2.41
CA LEU A 466 -1.70 28.89 -2.90
C LEU A 466 -2.37 27.76 -2.09
N LEU A 467 -1.61 26.80 -1.56
CA LEU A 467 -2.16 25.68 -0.78
C LEU A 467 -2.59 26.11 0.65
N PRO A 468 -1.84 26.96 1.38
CA PRO A 468 -2.29 27.47 2.68
C PRO A 468 -3.49 28.43 2.59
N THR A 469 -3.62 29.19 1.49
CA THR A 469 -4.83 30.00 1.26
C THR A 469 -6.07 29.12 1.03
N LEU A 470 -5.91 27.91 0.49
CA LEU A 470 -6.96 26.88 0.42
C LEU A 470 -7.18 26.17 1.77
N GLU A 471 -6.11 26.01 2.58
CA GLU A 471 -6.12 25.45 3.93
C GLU A 471 -6.89 26.32 4.93
N GLU A 472 -6.76 27.65 4.82
CA GLU A 472 -7.37 28.64 5.72
C GLU A 472 -8.73 29.16 5.24
N ARG A 473 -9.11 28.92 3.98
CA ARG A 473 -10.39 29.40 3.39
C ARG A 473 -11.26 28.22 2.92
N PRO A 474 -11.90 27.47 3.83
CA PRO A 474 -12.73 26.31 3.49
C PRO A 474 -13.89 26.66 2.55
N PHE A 475 -14.40 27.90 2.59
CA PHE A 475 -15.41 28.39 1.65
C PHE A 475 -14.88 28.47 0.21
N LEU A 476 -13.64 28.93 0.00
CA LEU A 476 -13.02 29.00 -1.32
C LEU A 476 -12.71 27.61 -1.87
N ALA A 477 -12.23 26.69 -1.03
CA ALA A 477 -12.04 25.29 -1.40
C ALA A 477 -13.36 24.60 -1.77
N ALA A 478 -14.44 24.83 -1.00
CA ALA A 478 -15.76 24.32 -1.30
C ALA A 478 -16.37 24.95 -2.57
N LEU A 479 -16.12 26.24 -2.81
CA LEU A 479 -16.52 26.94 -4.03
C LEU A 479 -15.77 26.39 -5.26
N LEU A 480 -14.45 26.20 -5.18
CA LEU A 480 -13.66 25.60 -6.25
C LEU A 480 -14.05 24.15 -6.52
N ALA A 481 -14.37 23.36 -5.48
CA ALA A 481 -14.93 22.02 -5.63
C ALA A 481 -16.33 22.03 -6.27
N ARG A 482 -17.16 23.04 -5.97
CA ARG A 482 -18.46 23.27 -6.62
C ARG A 482 -18.33 23.79 -8.06
N LEU A 483 -17.30 24.56 -8.38
CA LEU A 483 -17.04 25.02 -9.75
C LEU A 483 -16.43 23.89 -10.60
N ALA A 484 -15.63 23.01 -10.00
CA ALA A 484 -15.16 21.77 -10.61
C ALA A 484 -16.31 20.82 -10.99
N TRP A 485 -17.52 21.01 -10.45
CA TRP A 485 -18.75 20.29 -10.81
C TRP A 485 -19.45 20.83 -12.05
N LEU A 486 -19.16 22.07 -12.49
CA LEU A 486 -19.64 22.58 -13.78
C LEU A 486 -18.90 21.90 -14.97
N ALA A 487 -17.80 21.18 -14.70
CA ALA A 487 -17.25 20.23 -15.65
C ALA A 487 -18.14 18.97 -15.65
N PRO A 488 -18.53 18.43 -16.82
CA PRO A 488 -19.59 17.43 -16.91
C PRO A 488 -19.27 16.22 -16.04
N ALA A 489 -20.07 16.03 -15.00
CA ALA A 489 -20.05 14.85 -14.15
C ALA A 489 -20.24 13.62 -15.05
N GLY A 490 -19.18 12.84 -15.24
CA GLY A 490 -19.23 11.63 -16.03
C GLY A 490 -20.11 10.59 -15.33
N ARG A 491 -21.38 10.49 -15.72
CA ARG A 491 -22.30 9.36 -15.46
C ARG A 491 -22.07 8.60 -14.13
N GLU A 492 -21.98 9.29 -12.99
CA GLU A 492 -21.77 8.61 -11.70
C GLU A 492 -23.06 7.95 -11.17
N ALA A 493 -24.22 8.44 -11.61
CA ALA A 493 -25.54 8.05 -11.10
C ALA A 493 -26.16 6.79 -11.72
N SER A 494 -25.69 6.28 -12.87
CA SER A 494 -26.44 5.25 -13.62
C SER A 494 -26.17 3.79 -13.24
N ALA A 495 -25.50 3.52 -12.10
CA ALA A 495 -25.04 2.17 -11.76
C ALA A 495 -25.52 1.68 -10.37
N ALA A 496 -26.54 2.33 -9.79
CA ALA A 496 -27.19 1.81 -8.59
C ALA A 496 -27.84 0.46 -8.91
N GLY A 497 -27.28 -0.63 -8.38
CA GLY A 497 -27.82 -1.99 -8.50
C GLY A 497 -27.10 -2.94 -9.45
N ASP A 498 -26.12 -2.50 -10.27
CA ASP A 498 -25.30 -3.42 -11.07
C ASP A 498 -24.15 -4.00 -10.22
N PRO A 499 -24.16 -5.32 -9.88
CA PRO A 499 -23.15 -5.90 -8.99
C PRO A 499 -21.71 -5.72 -9.50
N LEU A 500 -21.50 -5.72 -10.82
CA LEU A 500 -20.18 -5.52 -11.40
C LEU A 500 -19.68 -4.08 -11.19
N ALA A 501 -20.55 -3.10 -11.37
CA ALA A 501 -20.22 -1.69 -11.16
C ALA A 501 -19.96 -1.39 -9.69
N VAL A 502 -20.77 -1.96 -8.78
CA VAL A 502 -20.59 -1.88 -7.33
C VAL A 502 -19.23 -2.46 -6.94
N THR A 503 -18.94 -3.69 -7.36
CA THR A 503 -17.66 -4.37 -7.06
C THR A 503 -16.46 -3.58 -7.57
N ALA A 504 -16.55 -2.99 -8.77
CA ALA A 504 -15.48 -2.18 -9.33
C ALA A 504 -15.22 -0.90 -8.52
N ARG A 505 -16.27 -0.26 -8.00
CA ARG A 505 -16.16 0.95 -7.16
C ARG A 505 -15.65 0.63 -5.76
N GLU A 506 -16.00 -0.52 -5.20
CA GLU A 506 -15.52 -0.96 -3.87
C GLU A 506 -14.06 -1.41 -3.86
N CYS A 507 -13.45 -1.60 -5.03
CA CYS A 507 -12.02 -1.90 -5.12
C CYS A 507 -11.18 -0.79 -4.49
N VAL A 508 -10.24 -1.18 -3.61
CA VAL A 508 -9.28 -0.26 -2.98
C VAL A 508 -7.94 -0.18 -3.72
N ASN A 509 -7.78 -0.85 -4.88
CA ASN A 509 -6.56 -0.84 -5.70
C ASN A 509 -5.23 -1.28 -5.03
N CYS A 510 -5.29 -1.91 -3.86
CA CYS A 510 -4.12 -2.33 -3.06
C CYS A 510 -3.12 -3.29 -3.73
N GLY A 511 -3.55 -4.05 -4.75
CA GLY A 511 -2.70 -5.01 -5.46
C GLY A 511 -2.44 -6.34 -4.75
N PHE A 512 -3.14 -6.64 -3.65
CA PHE A 512 -3.00 -7.93 -2.94
C PHE A 512 -3.34 -9.16 -3.80
N CYS A 513 -4.16 -8.97 -4.84
CA CYS A 513 -4.52 -10.03 -5.78
C CYS A 513 -3.41 -10.42 -6.75
N LEU A 514 -2.37 -9.60 -6.93
CA LEU A 514 -1.28 -9.85 -7.89
C LEU A 514 -0.54 -11.18 -7.59
N PRO A 515 0.09 -11.36 -6.41
CA PRO A 515 0.94 -12.53 -6.15
C PRO A 515 0.19 -13.85 -6.03
N VAL A 516 -1.14 -13.82 -5.93
CA VAL A 516 -1.99 -15.02 -5.86
C VAL A 516 -2.75 -15.31 -7.15
N CYS A 517 -2.57 -14.49 -8.18
CA CYS A 517 -3.23 -14.70 -9.47
C CYS A 517 -2.35 -15.59 -10.38
N PRO A 518 -2.73 -16.85 -10.63
CA PRO A 518 -1.91 -17.73 -11.46
C PRO A 518 -1.78 -17.22 -12.90
N ALA A 519 -2.82 -16.57 -13.44
CA ALA A 519 -2.80 -16.00 -14.77
C ALA A 519 -1.78 -14.85 -14.90
N TYR A 520 -1.68 -13.98 -13.89
CA TYR A 520 -0.68 -12.91 -13.88
C TYR A 520 0.73 -13.44 -13.75
N LEU A 521 0.93 -14.46 -12.91
CA LEU A 521 2.25 -15.05 -12.73
C LEU A 521 2.76 -15.73 -14.01
N ALA A 522 1.87 -16.29 -14.82
CA ALA A 522 2.21 -16.87 -16.11
C ALA A 522 2.39 -15.82 -17.22
N THR A 523 1.49 -14.84 -17.33
CA THR A 523 1.48 -13.85 -18.43
C THR A 523 2.36 -12.63 -18.20
N ARG A 524 2.64 -12.32 -16.94
CA ARG A 524 3.16 -11.01 -16.48
C ARG A 524 2.25 -9.82 -16.73
N ASP A 525 1.03 -10.03 -17.23
CA ASP A 525 0.10 -8.97 -17.58
C ASP A 525 -0.90 -8.68 -16.46
N GLU A 526 -0.82 -7.49 -15.85
CA GLU A 526 -1.67 -7.12 -14.73
C GLU A 526 -3.17 -7.07 -15.11
N ARG A 527 -3.52 -6.95 -16.40
CA ARG A 527 -4.92 -7.00 -16.88
C ARG A 527 -5.63 -8.29 -16.51
N THR A 528 -4.89 -9.39 -16.31
CA THR A 528 -5.43 -10.69 -15.87
C THR A 528 -5.82 -10.72 -14.38
N THR A 529 -5.25 -9.84 -13.56
CA THR A 529 -5.49 -9.80 -12.11
C THR A 529 -6.86 -9.20 -11.78
N ALA A 530 -7.36 -9.44 -10.56
CA ALA A 530 -8.60 -8.81 -10.10
C ALA A 530 -8.58 -7.27 -10.21
N ARG A 531 -7.48 -6.62 -9.81
CA ARG A 531 -7.31 -5.16 -9.92
C ARG A 531 -7.33 -4.70 -11.39
N GLY A 532 -6.65 -5.44 -12.26
CA GLY A 532 -6.64 -5.18 -13.69
C GLY A 532 -8.02 -5.32 -14.32
N LYS A 533 -8.70 -6.44 -14.05
CA LYS A 533 -10.05 -6.74 -14.52
C LYS A 533 -11.08 -5.71 -14.09
N LEU A 534 -11.07 -5.26 -12.83
CA LEU A 534 -12.00 -4.19 -12.39
C LEU A 534 -11.67 -2.86 -13.07
N GLY A 535 -10.39 -2.57 -13.31
CA GLY A 535 -10.00 -1.43 -14.14
C GLY A 535 -10.57 -1.48 -15.55
N LEU A 536 -10.49 -2.65 -16.19
CA LEU A 536 -11.09 -2.88 -17.51
C LEU A 536 -12.62 -2.80 -17.45
N ALA A 537 -13.25 -3.38 -16.42
CA ALA A 537 -14.69 -3.34 -16.20
C ALA A 537 -15.20 -1.90 -16.05
N SER A 538 -14.58 -1.09 -15.19
CA SER A 538 -14.93 0.33 -15.03
C SER A 538 -14.85 1.07 -16.36
N ALA A 539 -13.82 0.80 -17.16
CA ALA A 539 -13.65 1.47 -18.44
C ALA A 539 -14.66 0.99 -19.50
N PHE A 540 -14.96 -0.31 -19.53
CA PHE A 540 -16.00 -0.90 -20.39
C PHE A 540 -17.39 -0.34 -20.05
N LEU A 541 -17.73 -0.28 -18.77
CA LEU A 541 -18.97 0.32 -18.27
C LEU A 541 -19.08 1.82 -18.57
N ALA A 542 -17.93 2.51 -18.66
CA ALA A 542 -17.85 3.90 -19.11
C ALA A 542 -17.93 4.07 -20.64
N GLY A 543 -18.16 2.98 -21.40
CA GLY A 543 -18.32 2.99 -22.85
C GLY A 543 -17.03 2.85 -23.66
N ARG A 544 -15.89 2.57 -23.01
CA ARG A 544 -14.62 2.36 -23.73
C ARG A 544 -14.64 1.00 -24.44
N LYS A 545 -14.30 1.01 -25.73
CA LYS A 545 -14.08 -0.21 -26.51
C LYS A 545 -12.85 -0.96 -25.98
N LEU A 546 -12.99 -2.25 -25.77
CA LEU A 546 -11.89 -3.13 -25.38
C LEU A 546 -11.16 -3.62 -26.64
N SER A 547 -9.83 -3.72 -26.56
CA SER A 547 -9.04 -4.33 -27.63
C SER A 547 -9.22 -5.84 -27.64
N VAL A 548 -8.84 -6.51 -28.74
CA VAL A 548 -8.84 -7.99 -28.82
C VAL A 548 -8.00 -8.59 -27.68
N ALA A 549 -6.81 -8.03 -27.43
CA ALA A 549 -5.95 -8.46 -26.33
C ALA A 549 -6.63 -8.31 -24.96
N ASP A 550 -7.38 -7.22 -24.74
CA ASP A 550 -8.12 -7.04 -23.48
C ASP A 550 -9.22 -8.09 -23.33
N VAL A 551 -9.95 -8.41 -24.40
CA VAL A 551 -10.98 -9.47 -24.40
C VAL A 551 -10.35 -10.82 -24.07
N GLU A 552 -9.22 -11.17 -24.67
CA GLU A 552 -8.55 -12.45 -24.46
C GLU A 552 -8.00 -12.59 -23.03
N LEU A 553 -7.33 -11.55 -22.51
CA LEU A 553 -6.80 -11.53 -21.15
C LEU A 553 -7.91 -11.54 -20.09
N LEU A 554 -9.05 -10.91 -20.39
CA LEU A 554 -10.23 -11.00 -19.52
C LEU A 554 -10.71 -12.46 -19.38
N HIS A 555 -10.73 -13.22 -20.48
CA HIS A 555 -11.15 -14.62 -20.47
C HIS A 555 -10.07 -15.59 -19.97
N SER A 556 -8.85 -15.11 -19.69
CA SER A 556 -7.75 -15.87 -19.11
C SER A 556 -7.92 -16.11 -17.58
N CYS A 557 -9.17 -16.07 -17.09
CA CYS A 557 -9.50 -16.30 -15.69
C CYS A 557 -9.54 -17.79 -15.36
N MET A 558 -8.82 -18.21 -14.32
CA MET A 558 -8.94 -19.58 -13.81
C MET A 558 -10.15 -19.77 -12.88
N HIS A 559 -10.87 -18.70 -12.52
CA HIS A 559 -11.98 -18.72 -11.54
C HIS A 559 -11.67 -19.36 -10.18
N CYS A 560 -10.39 -19.42 -9.80
CA CYS A 560 -9.93 -20.12 -8.59
C CYS A 560 -10.27 -19.43 -7.25
N GLY A 561 -10.74 -18.18 -7.25
CA GLY A 561 -11.12 -17.47 -6.02
C GLY A 561 -9.97 -16.97 -5.12
N ALA A 562 -8.69 -17.24 -5.45
CA ALA A 562 -7.55 -16.82 -4.63
C ALA A 562 -7.53 -15.30 -4.35
N CYS A 563 -7.91 -14.49 -5.34
CA CYS A 563 -8.01 -13.04 -5.20
C CYS A 563 -9.08 -12.59 -4.20
N THR A 564 -10.17 -13.35 -4.04
CA THR A 564 -11.22 -13.10 -3.03
C THR A 564 -10.67 -13.34 -1.63
N ALA A 565 -9.90 -14.43 -1.44
CA ALA A 565 -9.34 -14.80 -0.14
C ALA A 565 -8.35 -13.76 0.43
N VAL A 566 -7.67 -13.01 -0.44
CA VAL A 566 -6.70 -11.97 -0.05
C VAL A 566 -7.22 -10.54 -0.27
N CYS A 567 -8.51 -10.38 -0.56
CA CYS A 567 -9.08 -9.08 -0.87
C CYS A 567 -9.12 -8.18 0.37
N GLN A 568 -8.53 -6.99 0.26
CA GLN A 568 -8.58 -5.95 1.30
C GLN A 568 -9.97 -5.45 1.65
N ASN A 569 -10.98 -5.70 0.81
CA ASN A 569 -12.35 -5.25 1.05
C ASN A 569 -13.38 -6.38 0.93
N THR A 570 -12.91 -7.64 0.97
CA THR A 570 -13.76 -8.86 0.96
C THR A 570 -14.77 -8.88 -0.20
N LEU A 571 -14.33 -8.43 -1.38
CA LEU A 571 -15.19 -8.39 -2.58
C LEU A 571 -15.49 -9.81 -3.07
N ASP A 572 -16.74 -10.05 -3.50
CA ASP A 572 -17.11 -11.29 -4.16
C ASP A 572 -16.78 -11.24 -5.66
N LEU A 573 -15.53 -11.56 -5.96
CA LEU A 573 -14.94 -11.29 -7.27
C LEU A 573 -15.34 -12.30 -8.35
N VAL A 574 -15.53 -13.58 -8.01
CA VAL A 574 -15.77 -14.64 -9.01
C VAL A 574 -17.10 -14.45 -9.76
N PRO A 575 -18.24 -14.16 -9.08
CA PRO A 575 -19.48 -13.83 -9.79
C PRO A 575 -19.36 -12.56 -10.64
N ALA A 576 -18.65 -11.54 -10.15
CA ALA A 576 -18.41 -10.31 -10.92
C ALA A 576 -17.62 -10.59 -12.22
N TRP A 577 -16.64 -11.50 -12.20
CA TRP A 577 -15.91 -11.90 -13.40
C TRP A 577 -16.79 -12.61 -14.42
N ARG A 578 -17.62 -13.56 -13.98
CA ARG A 578 -18.53 -14.28 -14.88
C ARG A 578 -19.47 -13.31 -15.60
N ALA A 579 -20.02 -12.34 -14.86
CA ALA A 579 -20.86 -11.30 -15.43
C ALA A 579 -20.10 -10.39 -16.42
N LEU A 580 -18.85 -10.02 -16.11
CA LEU A 580 -18.02 -9.23 -17.02
C LEU A 580 -17.68 -10.00 -18.30
N GLU A 581 -17.24 -11.25 -18.17
CA GLU A 581 -16.86 -12.11 -19.28
C GLU A 581 -18.05 -12.36 -20.22
N GLU A 582 -19.25 -12.59 -19.68
CA GLU A 582 -20.47 -12.73 -20.48
C GLU A 582 -20.80 -11.45 -21.26
N ARG A 583 -20.79 -10.29 -20.61
CA ARG A 583 -21.05 -8.99 -21.27
C ARG A 583 -20.04 -8.69 -22.37
N VAL A 584 -18.76 -8.99 -22.11
CA VAL A 584 -17.68 -8.75 -23.08
C VAL A 584 -17.74 -9.74 -24.23
N ALA A 585 -18.04 -11.02 -23.98
CA ALA A 585 -18.22 -12.03 -25.02
C ALA A 585 -19.38 -11.66 -25.96
N THR A 586 -20.51 -11.22 -25.41
CA THR A 586 -21.65 -10.74 -26.21
C THR A 586 -21.26 -9.53 -27.07
N ALA A 587 -20.51 -8.57 -26.51
CA ALA A 587 -20.05 -7.40 -27.25
C ALA A 587 -18.98 -7.70 -28.32
N ALA A 588 -18.18 -8.76 -28.12
CA ALA A 588 -17.08 -9.15 -29.00
C ALA A 588 -17.48 -10.23 -30.04
N GLY A 589 -18.71 -10.74 -30.02
CA GLY A 589 -19.18 -11.78 -30.94
C GLY A 589 -18.75 -13.20 -30.57
N GLY A 590 -18.34 -13.45 -29.32
CA GLY A 590 -18.01 -14.78 -28.81
C GLY A 590 -16.84 -14.83 -27.82
N LYS A 591 -16.59 -16.02 -27.28
CA LYS A 591 -15.45 -16.30 -26.40
C LYS A 591 -14.29 -16.91 -27.20
N PRO A 592 -13.02 -16.55 -26.93
CA PRO A 592 -11.87 -17.14 -27.61
C PRO A 592 -11.53 -18.54 -27.06
N ALA A 593 -12.42 -19.52 -27.25
CA ALA A 593 -12.38 -20.83 -26.58
C ALA A 593 -11.04 -21.58 -26.71
N ALA A 594 -10.53 -21.76 -27.93
CA ALA A 594 -9.26 -22.46 -28.16
C ALA A 594 -8.07 -21.80 -27.46
N ARG A 595 -8.07 -20.45 -27.39
CA ARG A 595 -7.02 -19.68 -26.73
C ARG A 595 -7.11 -19.78 -25.21
N ILE A 596 -8.31 -19.83 -24.66
CA ILE A 596 -8.54 -20.07 -23.22
C ILE A 596 -8.01 -21.46 -22.83
N GLU A 597 -8.31 -22.49 -23.64
CA GLU A 597 -7.87 -23.85 -23.37
C GLU A 597 -6.34 -23.98 -23.37
N ALA A 598 -5.68 -23.44 -24.40
CA ALA A 598 -4.22 -23.38 -24.46
C ALA A 598 -3.63 -22.63 -23.26
N PHE A 599 -4.22 -21.47 -22.91
CA PHE A 599 -3.79 -20.67 -21.78
C PHE A 599 -3.89 -21.41 -20.43
N VAL A 600 -5.01 -22.08 -20.18
CA VAL A 600 -5.24 -22.87 -18.95
C VAL A 600 -4.16 -23.93 -18.80
N LYS A 601 -3.86 -24.66 -19.88
CA LYS A 601 -2.82 -25.70 -19.90
C LYS A 601 -1.43 -25.14 -19.57
N ASP A 602 -1.08 -23.99 -20.15
CA ASP A 602 0.20 -23.32 -19.87
C ASP A 602 0.31 -22.87 -18.41
N VAL A 603 -0.76 -22.32 -17.86
CA VAL A 603 -0.82 -21.89 -16.45
C VAL A 603 -0.68 -23.09 -15.51
N GLU A 604 -1.43 -24.17 -15.73
CA GLU A 604 -1.42 -25.36 -14.88
C GLU A 604 -0.04 -26.08 -14.90
N ALA A 605 0.66 -26.01 -16.03
CA ALA A 605 2.02 -26.52 -16.14
C ALA A 605 3.05 -25.68 -15.33
N SER A 606 2.75 -24.41 -15.04
CA SER A 606 3.70 -23.47 -14.43
C SER A 606 4.08 -23.82 -12.99
N ALA A 607 5.33 -23.51 -12.62
CA ALA A 607 5.83 -23.68 -11.25
C ALA A 607 5.07 -22.79 -10.25
N ASP A 608 4.66 -21.59 -10.69
CA ASP A 608 3.90 -20.64 -9.90
C ASP A 608 2.51 -21.19 -9.54
N TYR A 609 1.80 -21.83 -10.48
CA TYR A 609 0.52 -22.50 -10.21
C TYR A 609 0.65 -23.65 -9.21
N LYS A 610 1.62 -24.55 -9.41
CA LYS A 610 1.93 -25.64 -8.48
C LYS A 610 2.29 -25.13 -7.08
N ARG A 611 2.97 -23.98 -6.98
CA ARG A 611 3.25 -23.32 -5.68
C ARG A 611 1.96 -22.85 -5.01
N LEU A 612 1.04 -22.23 -5.76
CA LEU A 612 -0.23 -21.76 -5.20
C LEU A 612 -1.10 -22.92 -4.70
N LEU A 613 -1.11 -24.06 -5.40
CA LEU A 613 -1.75 -25.31 -4.94
C LEU A 613 -1.17 -25.78 -3.61
N ARG A 614 0.16 -25.95 -3.53
CA ARG A 614 0.83 -26.39 -2.29
C ARG A 614 0.56 -25.48 -1.10
N ARG A 615 0.36 -24.19 -1.35
CA ARG A 615 0.05 -23.19 -0.31
C ARG A 615 -1.43 -23.05 0.01
N GLY A 616 -2.30 -23.82 -0.66
CA GLY A 616 -3.74 -23.79 -0.44
C GLY A 616 -4.43 -22.48 -0.87
N TYR A 617 -3.78 -21.68 -1.73
CA TYR A 617 -4.42 -20.48 -2.29
C TYR A 617 -5.48 -20.84 -3.34
N ILE A 618 -5.29 -21.97 -4.01
CA ILE A 618 -6.17 -22.50 -5.05
C ILE A 618 -6.32 -24.00 -4.83
N THR A 619 -7.42 -24.56 -5.31
CA THR A 619 -7.64 -26.01 -5.40
C THR A 619 -7.41 -26.48 -6.83
N GLU A 620 -7.10 -27.75 -7.02
CA GLU A 620 -7.11 -28.35 -8.36
C GLU A 620 -8.51 -28.19 -8.96
N ARG A 621 -8.57 -27.87 -10.25
CA ARG A 621 -9.84 -27.89 -10.97
C ARG A 621 -10.35 -29.34 -10.99
N ALA A 622 -11.64 -29.54 -10.73
CA ALA A 622 -12.27 -30.81 -11.08
C ALA A 622 -12.04 -31.05 -12.59
N ALA A 623 -11.50 -32.22 -12.92
CA ALA A 623 -11.12 -32.61 -14.28
C ALA A 623 -12.30 -32.57 -15.25
#